data_AF-A0A7X4AS93-F1
#
_entry.id   AF-A0A7X4AS93-F1
#
_cell.length_a   1.000
_cell.length_b   1.000
_cell.length_c   1.000
_cell.angle_alpha   90.00
_cell.angle_beta   90.00
_cell.angle_gamma   90.00
#
_symmetry.space_group_name_H-M   'P 1'
#
loop_
_entity.id
_entity.type
_entity.pdbx_description
1 polymer ?
#
loop_
_entity_poly.entity_id
_entity_poly.type
_entity_poly.pdbx_seq_one_letter_code
_entity_poly.pdbx_strand_id
1 'polypeptide(L)'
;MGYQEQLRAEYAGKAEEILNKPAEERERNAKFADALSRISFADVYHFAVGTIAGTDRQHYNDFIQNSRAYKREIVEYLKDKEAFSSRAWFSNDQGPAALTDLPGFEHKRLSLSESFSRASVDILILLAWNIVLFMVAYVSFLRYEMS
;
A
#
# COMPACT_ATOMS: atom_id res chain seq x y z
N MET A 1 12.03 35.11 11.05
CA MET A 1 12.12 33.64 11.25
C MET A 1 11.15 32.83 10.38
N GLY A 2 10.02 33.38 9.88
CA GLY A 2 9.09 32.65 9.00
C GLY A 2 9.63 32.19 7.63
N TYR A 3 10.73 32.79 7.14
CA TYR A 3 11.36 32.40 5.87
C TYR A 3 11.99 31.00 5.89
N GLN A 4 12.47 30.51 7.03
CA GLN A 4 13.12 29.18 7.11
C GLN A 4 12.11 28.02 7.07
N GLU A 5 10.93 28.19 7.65
CA GLU A 5 9.85 27.20 7.63
C GLU A 5 9.31 27.00 6.19
N GLN A 6 9.12 28.09 5.44
CA GLN A 6 8.69 28.03 4.04
C GLN A 6 9.71 27.35 3.13
N LEU A 7 11.00 27.67 3.30
CA LEU A 7 12.08 27.00 2.56
C LEU A 7 12.10 25.49 2.86
N ARG A 8 11.94 25.09 4.12
CA ARG A 8 11.90 23.66 4.49
C ARG A 8 10.73 22.92 3.87
N ALA A 9 9.56 23.56 3.77
CA ALA A 9 8.40 22.98 3.10
C ALA A 9 8.64 22.80 1.58
N GLU A 10 9.29 23.77 0.92
CA GLU A 10 9.64 23.68 -0.49
C GLU A 10 10.69 22.58 -0.77
N TYR A 11 11.72 22.48 0.07
CA TYR A 11 12.73 21.41 -0.01
C TYR A 11 12.12 20.02 0.23
N ALA A 12 11.13 19.91 1.13
CA ALA A 12 10.41 18.65 1.36
C ALA A 12 9.62 18.21 0.11
N GLY A 13 9.04 19.15 -0.64
CA GLY A 13 8.37 18.86 -1.92
C GLY A 13 9.33 18.34 -2.99
N LYS A 14 10.49 19.00 -3.16
CA LYS A 14 11.52 18.54 -4.11
C LYS A 14 12.12 17.19 -3.74
N ALA A 15 12.35 16.93 -2.44
CA ALA A 15 12.83 15.63 -1.98
C ALA A 15 11.82 14.51 -2.28
N GLU A 16 10.52 14.80 -2.14
CA GLU A 16 9.44 13.86 -2.44
C GLU A 16 9.37 13.53 -3.94
N GLU A 17 9.58 14.50 -4.82
CA GLU A 17 9.63 14.29 -6.28
C GLU A 17 10.81 13.39 -6.71
N ILE A 18 11.99 13.62 -6.13
CA ILE A 18 13.20 12.82 -6.40
C ILE A 18 13.03 11.37 -5.92
N LEU A 19 12.39 11.15 -4.77
CA LEU A 19 12.14 9.82 -4.23
C LEU A 19 11.05 9.03 -4.98
N ASN A 20 10.10 9.73 -5.62
CA ASN A 20 9.00 9.09 -6.35
C ASN A 20 9.40 8.57 -7.74
N LYS A 21 10.30 9.24 -8.46
CA LYS A 21 10.78 8.80 -9.79
C LYS A 21 11.24 7.32 -9.85
N PRO A 22 12.11 6.84 -8.92
CA PRO A 22 12.51 5.43 -8.93
C PRO A 22 11.40 4.46 -8.49
N ALA A 23 10.35 4.92 -7.83
CA ALA A 23 9.21 4.09 -7.44
C ALA A 23 8.32 3.77 -8.66
N GLU A 24 8.07 4.75 -9.53
CA GLU A 24 7.25 4.59 -10.75
C GLU A 24 7.88 3.63 -11.76
N GLU A 25 9.21 3.72 -11.96
CA GLU A 25 9.93 2.82 -12.87
C GLU A 25 9.94 1.37 -12.37
N ARG A 26 10.07 1.17 -11.05
CA ARG A 26 9.97 -0.16 -10.43
C ARG A 26 8.56 -0.73 -10.54
N GLU A 27 7.53 0.11 -10.47
CA GLU A 27 6.13 -0.30 -10.59
C GLU A 27 5.82 -0.92 -11.96
N ARG A 28 6.37 -0.34 -13.03
CA ARG A 28 6.14 -0.83 -14.39
C ARG A 28 6.83 -2.18 -14.65
N ASN A 29 8.03 -2.36 -14.13
CA ASN A 29 8.76 -3.63 -14.22
C ASN A 29 8.15 -4.71 -13.33
N ALA A 30 7.63 -4.34 -12.16
CA ALA A 30 6.95 -5.25 -11.25
C ALA A 30 5.68 -5.83 -11.88
N LYS A 31 4.86 -5.03 -12.59
CA LYS A 31 3.64 -5.52 -13.28
C LYS A 31 3.93 -6.59 -14.34
N PHE A 32 5.07 -6.49 -15.02
CA PHE A 32 5.50 -7.51 -15.99
C PHE A 32 5.95 -8.80 -15.30
N ALA A 33 6.68 -8.69 -14.19
CA ALA A 33 7.05 -9.83 -13.37
C ALA A 33 5.82 -10.48 -12.70
N ASP A 34 4.81 -9.68 -12.32
CA ASP A 34 3.52 -10.14 -11.77
C ASP A 34 2.74 -10.97 -12.80
N ALA A 35 2.68 -10.51 -14.05
CA ALA A 35 2.05 -11.25 -15.15
C ALA A 35 2.80 -12.55 -15.48
N LEU A 36 4.14 -12.56 -15.38
CA LEU A 36 4.97 -13.75 -15.61
C LEU A 36 4.88 -14.76 -14.45
N SER A 37 4.80 -14.27 -13.21
CA SER A 37 4.73 -15.08 -11.98
C SER A 37 3.37 -15.71 -11.74
N ARG A 38 2.28 -15.18 -12.30
CA ARG A 38 0.94 -15.82 -12.30
C ARG A 38 0.90 -17.22 -12.92
N ILE A 39 1.96 -17.65 -13.62
CA ILE A 39 2.13 -19.01 -14.16
C ILE A 39 2.67 -19.98 -13.08
N SER A 40 3.26 -19.47 -12.00
CA SER A 40 3.83 -20.23 -10.89
C SER A 40 2.82 -20.37 -9.74
N PHE A 41 2.52 -21.62 -9.37
CA PHE A 41 1.59 -21.96 -8.28
C PHE A 41 2.01 -21.33 -6.93
N ALA A 42 3.31 -21.25 -6.65
CA ALA A 42 3.82 -20.67 -5.41
C ALA A 42 3.56 -19.16 -5.33
N ASP A 43 3.66 -18.45 -6.45
CA ASP A 43 3.48 -17.00 -6.48
C ASP A 43 2.01 -16.61 -6.36
N VAL A 44 1.09 -17.35 -7.00
CA VAL A 44 -0.37 -17.13 -6.83
C VAL A 44 -0.80 -17.32 -5.37
N TYR A 45 -0.25 -18.32 -4.68
CA TYR A 45 -0.49 -18.51 -3.24
C TYR A 45 0.06 -17.33 -2.42
N HIS A 46 1.28 -16.87 -2.71
CA HIS A 46 1.87 -15.72 -2.05
C HIS A 46 1.08 -14.42 -2.26
N PHE A 47 0.56 -14.17 -3.47
CA PHE A 47 -0.29 -13.00 -3.75
C PHE A 47 -1.63 -13.06 -3.04
N ALA A 48 -2.28 -14.23 -3.02
CA ALA A 48 -3.55 -14.42 -2.31
C ALA A 48 -3.39 -14.23 -0.80
N VAL A 49 -2.36 -14.85 -0.21
CA VAL A 49 -2.07 -14.68 1.24
C VAL A 49 -1.66 -13.25 1.56
N GLY A 50 -0.84 -12.61 0.71
CA GLY A 50 -0.45 -11.22 0.88
C GLY A 50 -1.66 -10.26 0.85
N THR A 51 -2.60 -10.50 -0.07
CA THR A 51 -3.83 -9.70 -0.20
C THR A 51 -4.75 -9.88 1.00
N ILE A 52 -4.90 -11.12 1.50
CA ILE A 52 -5.73 -11.42 2.68
C ILE A 52 -5.10 -10.85 3.95
N ALA A 53 -3.77 -10.97 4.09
CA ALA A 53 -3.02 -10.42 5.21
C ALA A 53 -2.87 -8.88 5.14
N GLY A 54 -3.19 -8.27 4.00
CA GLY A 54 -3.01 -6.83 3.73
C GLY A 54 -1.54 -6.41 3.66
N THR A 55 -0.65 -7.35 3.33
CA THR A 55 0.81 -7.12 3.20
C THR A 55 1.28 -7.15 1.75
N ASP A 56 0.37 -7.17 0.79
CA ASP A 56 0.72 -7.09 -0.62
C ASP A 56 1.18 -5.67 -1.00
N ARG A 57 1.77 -5.60 -2.19
CA ARG A 57 2.34 -4.37 -2.77
C ARG A 57 1.29 -3.26 -2.92
N GLN A 58 0.05 -3.61 -3.27
CA GLN A 58 -1.03 -2.64 -3.47
C GLN A 58 -1.43 -2.02 -2.12
N HIS A 59 -1.59 -2.81 -1.08
CA HIS A 59 -1.85 -2.32 0.28
C HIS A 59 -0.75 -1.36 0.77
N TYR A 60 0.52 -1.64 0.49
CA TYR A 60 1.62 -0.72 0.78
C TYR A 60 1.48 0.60 0.01
N ASN A 61 1.19 0.54 -1.30
CA ASN A 61 1.00 1.73 -2.13
C ASN A 61 -0.18 2.58 -1.66
N ASP A 62 -1.30 1.95 -1.32
CA ASP A 62 -2.51 2.63 -0.83
C ASP A 62 -2.24 3.29 0.53
N PHE A 63 -1.49 2.65 1.43
CA PHE A 63 -1.03 3.27 2.68
C PHE A 63 -0.18 4.51 2.43
N ILE A 64 0.80 4.42 1.51
CA ILE A 64 1.65 5.56 1.16
C ILE A 64 0.82 6.71 0.57
N GLN A 65 -0.13 6.43 -0.32
CA GLN A 65 -1.02 7.47 -0.87
C GLN A 65 -1.90 8.12 0.20
N ASN A 66 -2.54 7.32 1.05
CA ASN A 66 -3.36 7.83 2.15
C ASN A 66 -2.54 8.67 3.14
N SER A 67 -1.30 8.26 3.44
CA SER A 67 -0.38 9.02 4.28
C SER A 67 0.01 10.37 3.66
N ARG A 68 0.26 10.42 2.33
CA ARG A 68 0.49 11.70 1.62
C ARG A 68 -0.73 12.62 1.65
N ALA A 69 -1.92 12.07 1.44
CA ALA A 69 -3.17 12.83 1.49
C ALA A 69 -3.35 13.45 2.88
N TYR A 70 -3.16 12.66 3.93
CA TYR A 70 -3.23 13.10 5.31
C TYR A 70 -2.16 14.14 5.68
N LYS A 71 -0.91 13.97 5.22
CA LYS A 71 0.14 14.99 5.36
C LYS A 71 -0.31 16.33 4.79
N ARG A 72 -0.95 16.33 3.61
CA ARG A 72 -1.46 17.56 2.97
C ARG A 72 -2.57 18.19 3.80
N GLU A 73 -3.48 17.39 4.33
CA GLU A 73 -4.56 17.83 5.21
C GLU A 73 -4.03 18.49 6.50
N ILE A 74 -3.01 17.89 7.13
CA ILE A 74 -2.33 18.48 8.30
C ILE A 74 -1.68 19.82 7.93
N VAL A 75 -0.97 19.89 6.80
CA VAL A 75 -0.32 21.13 6.36
C VAL A 75 -1.35 22.24 6.11
N GLU A 76 -2.51 21.88 5.55
CA GLU A 76 -3.61 22.82 5.31
C GLU A 76 -4.25 23.29 6.62
N TYR A 77 -4.50 22.38 7.57
CA TYR A 77 -4.95 22.70 8.92
C TYR A 77 -3.99 23.67 9.65
N LEU A 78 -2.69 23.40 9.59
CA LEU A 78 -1.68 24.27 10.21
C LEU A 78 -1.59 25.65 9.55
N LYS A 79 -1.85 25.73 8.23
CA LYS A 79 -1.92 27.01 7.52
C LYS A 79 -3.15 27.81 7.92
N ASP A 80 -4.32 27.17 7.99
CA ASP A 80 -5.59 27.81 8.35
C ASP A 80 -5.56 28.41 9.78
N LYS A 81 -4.93 27.69 10.72
CA LYS A 81 -4.74 28.17 12.10
C LYS A 81 -3.57 29.15 12.27
N GLU A 82 -2.96 29.59 11.18
CA GLU A 82 -1.75 30.42 11.16
C GLU A 82 -0.62 29.85 12.05
N ALA A 83 -0.55 28.53 12.24
CA ALA A 83 0.37 27.92 13.21
C ALA A 83 1.84 28.25 12.93
N PHE A 84 2.21 28.40 11.65
CA PHE A 84 3.56 28.77 11.22
C PHE A 84 3.97 30.22 11.56
N SER A 85 3.01 31.08 11.94
CA SER A 85 3.30 32.46 12.36
C SER A 85 3.64 32.56 13.85
N SER A 86 3.31 31.53 14.64
CA SER A 86 3.45 31.54 16.10
C SER A 86 4.30 30.36 16.61
N ARG A 87 5.35 30.69 17.37
CA ARG A 87 6.26 29.70 17.95
C ARG A 87 5.58 28.80 19.00
N ALA A 88 4.48 29.25 19.60
CA ALA A 88 3.71 28.50 20.59
C ALA A 88 3.18 27.16 20.05
N TRP A 89 3.03 27.01 18.73
CA TRP A 89 2.58 25.78 18.10
C TRP A 89 3.63 24.67 18.05
N PHE A 90 4.91 25.02 18.17
CA PHE A 90 6.03 24.08 18.00
C PHE A 90 6.97 24.05 19.21
N SER A 91 6.63 24.76 20.29
CA SER A 91 7.47 24.92 21.48
C SER A 91 6.58 25.00 22.72
N ASN A 92 7.00 24.32 23.79
CA ASN A 92 6.23 24.20 25.03
C ASN A 92 6.31 25.45 25.92
N ASP A 93 6.98 26.51 25.46
CA ASP A 93 7.35 27.69 26.25
C ASP A 93 6.16 28.63 26.52
N GLN A 94 5.09 28.53 25.73
CA GLN A 94 3.91 29.43 25.81
C GLN A 94 2.59 28.68 26.13
N GLY A 95 2.67 27.41 26.54
CA GLY A 95 1.51 26.55 26.80
C GLY A 95 1.12 25.66 25.61
N PRO A 96 0.32 24.61 25.84
CA PRO A 96 -0.03 23.64 24.80
C PRO A 96 -0.90 24.28 23.71
N ALA A 97 -0.51 24.10 22.45
CA ALA A 97 -1.31 24.52 21.31
C ALA A 97 -2.65 23.76 21.25
N ALA A 98 -3.73 24.46 20.89
CA ALA A 98 -5.06 23.87 20.76
C ALA A 98 -5.14 22.98 19.51
N LEU A 99 -4.76 21.70 19.67
CA LEU A 99 -4.84 20.65 18.65
C LEU A 99 -6.19 19.91 18.67
N THR A 100 -7.20 20.46 19.34
CA THR A 100 -8.48 19.80 19.62
C THR A 100 -9.25 19.41 18.35
N ASP A 101 -9.05 20.15 17.26
CA ASP A 101 -9.72 19.93 15.97
C ASP A 101 -8.81 19.26 14.93
N LEU A 102 -7.67 18.68 15.34
CA LEU A 102 -6.74 18.05 14.40
C LEU A 102 -7.44 16.87 13.69
N PRO A 103 -7.44 16.82 12.34
CA PRO A 103 -8.01 15.70 11.61
C PRO A 103 -7.25 14.43 12.00
N GLY A 104 -7.99 13.37 12.33
CA GLY A 104 -7.41 12.07 12.63
C GLY A 104 -7.01 11.33 11.36
N PHE A 105 -5.96 10.51 11.43
CA PHE A 105 -5.62 9.64 10.31
C PHE A 105 -6.69 8.55 10.14
N GLU A 106 -7.53 8.69 9.13
CA GLU A 106 -8.47 7.64 8.74
C GLU A 106 -7.82 6.72 7.70
N HIS A 107 -7.31 5.58 8.18
CA HIS A 107 -6.86 4.53 7.27
C HIS A 107 -8.07 3.83 6.66
N LYS A 108 -8.45 4.20 5.43
CA LYS A 108 -9.39 3.43 4.62
C LYS A 108 -8.74 2.10 4.23
N ARG A 109 -8.77 1.12 5.14
CA ARG A 109 -8.49 -0.28 4.78
C ARG A 109 -9.60 -0.70 3.81
N LEU A 110 -9.22 -1.23 2.66
CA LEU A 110 -10.17 -1.95 1.80
C LEU A 110 -10.96 -2.92 2.68
N SER A 111 -12.28 -2.90 2.51
CA SER A 111 -13.15 -3.83 3.23
C SER A 111 -12.66 -5.25 2.95
N LEU A 112 -12.68 -6.13 3.96
CA LEU A 112 -12.36 -7.55 3.77
C LEU A 112 -13.18 -8.18 2.63
N SER A 113 -14.39 -7.66 2.35
CA SER A 113 -15.20 -8.08 1.20
C SER A 113 -14.64 -7.63 -0.15
N GLU A 114 -14.02 -6.45 -0.23
CA GLU A 114 -13.37 -5.93 -1.44
C GLU A 114 -12.08 -6.70 -1.73
N SER A 115 -11.29 -7.00 -0.69
CA SER A 115 -10.10 -7.86 -0.80
C SER A 115 -10.48 -9.28 -1.23
N PHE A 116 -11.56 -9.85 -0.69
CA PHE A 116 -12.04 -11.18 -1.07
C PHE A 116 -12.57 -11.23 -2.50
N SER A 117 -13.32 -10.19 -2.92
CA SER A 117 -13.79 -10.07 -4.32
C SER A 117 -12.65 -9.89 -5.31
N ARG A 118 -11.53 -9.28 -4.90
CA ARG A 118 -10.35 -9.12 -5.76
C ARG A 118 -9.54 -10.41 -5.85
N ALA A 119 -9.40 -11.15 -4.74
CA ALA A 119 -8.70 -12.43 -4.68
C ALA A 119 -9.48 -13.61 -5.28
N SER A 120 -10.78 -13.45 -5.58
CA SER A 120 -11.64 -14.55 -6.03
C SER A 120 -11.17 -15.21 -7.33
N VAL A 121 -10.62 -14.43 -8.25
CA VAL A 121 -10.07 -14.94 -9.51
C VAL A 121 -8.83 -15.80 -9.27
N ASP A 122 -7.94 -15.35 -8.39
CA ASP A 122 -6.71 -16.08 -8.05
C ASP A 122 -7.05 -17.38 -7.27
N ILE A 123 -8.06 -17.34 -6.39
CA ILE A 123 -8.59 -18.53 -5.70
C ILE A 123 -9.18 -19.54 -6.70
N LEU A 124 -9.93 -19.08 -7.70
CA LEU A 124 -10.47 -19.95 -8.76
C LEU A 124 -9.36 -20.62 -9.58
N ILE A 125 -8.31 -19.87 -9.91
CA ILE A 125 -7.13 -20.41 -10.61
C ILE A 125 -6.43 -21.47 -9.75
N LEU A 126 -6.26 -21.23 -8.45
CA LEU A 126 -5.69 -22.21 -7.51
C LEU A 126 -6.53 -23.49 -7.41
N LEU A 127 -7.86 -23.33 -7.38
CA LEU A 127 -8.79 -24.47 -7.35
C LEU A 127 -8.66 -25.31 -8.64
N ALA A 128 -8.59 -24.65 -9.80
CA ALA A 128 -8.41 -25.32 -11.08
C ALA A 128 -7.08 -26.09 -11.13
N TRP A 129 -5.98 -25.49 -10.65
CA TRP A 129 -4.69 -26.17 -10.55
C TRP A 129 -4.73 -27.38 -9.61
N ASN A 130 -5.43 -27.27 -8.49
CA ASN A 130 -5.62 -28.40 -7.57
C ASN A 130 -6.29 -29.58 -8.27
N ILE A 131 -7.36 -29.31 -9.03
CA ILE A 131 -8.08 -30.35 -9.79
C ILE A 131 -7.17 -30.98 -10.85
N VAL A 132 -6.41 -30.18 -11.59
CA VAL A 132 -5.49 -30.69 -12.63
C VAL A 132 -4.40 -31.56 -12.01
N LEU A 133 -3.76 -31.10 -10.95
CA LEU A 133 -2.71 -31.87 -10.25
C LEU A 133 -3.28 -33.17 -9.68
N PHE A 134 -4.47 -33.13 -9.09
CA PHE A 134 -5.14 -34.31 -8.56
C PHE A 134 -5.48 -35.32 -9.66
N MET A 135 -5.99 -34.85 -10.81
CA MET A 135 -6.27 -35.68 -11.98
C MET A 135 -5.00 -36.31 -12.55
N VAL A 136 -3.91 -35.56 -12.67
CA VAL A 136 -2.62 -36.08 -13.15
C VAL A 136 -2.07 -37.13 -12.20
N ALA A 137 -2.12 -36.89 -10.88
CA ALA A 137 -1.71 -37.86 -9.87
C ALA A 137 -2.56 -39.14 -9.95
N TYR A 138 -3.88 -39.01 -10.02
CA TYR A 138 -4.81 -40.14 -10.14
C TYR A 138 -4.53 -41.00 -11.39
N VAL A 139 -4.37 -40.37 -12.56
CA VAL A 139 -4.03 -41.08 -13.80
C VAL A 139 -2.66 -41.75 -13.72
N SER A 140 -1.71 -41.13 -13.03
CA SER A 140 -0.36 -41.68 -12.84
C SER A 140 -0.39 -42.92 -11.94
N PHE A 141 -1.21 -42.92 -10.88
CA PHE A 141 -1.45 -44.10 -10.05
C PHE A 141 -2.13 -45.23 -10.82
N LEU A 142 -3.16 -44.93 -11.62
CA LEU A 142 -3.82 -45.94 -12.46
C LEU A 142 -2.87 -46.57 -13.48
N ARG A 143 -1.94 -45.79 -14.04
CA ARG A 143 -0.91 -46.31 -14.95
C ARG A 143 0.12 -47.16 -14.24
N TYR A 144 0.42 -46.88 -12.97
CA TYR A 144 1.37 -47.65 -12.17
C TYR A 144 0.80 -49.01 -11.73
N GLU A 145 -0.50 -49.10 -11.47
CA GLU A 145 -1.17 -50.37 -11.14
C GLU A 145 -1.35 -51.32 -12.36
N MET A 146 -1.16 -50.83 -13.59
CA MET A 146 -1.29 -51.62 -14.82
C MET A 146 0.05 -52.01 -15.48
N SER A 147 1.20 -51.71 -14.84
CA SER A 147 2.53 -52.15 -15.26
C SER A 147 3.18 -53.04 -14.21
#